data_AF-A0A0G0MQ74-F1
#
_entry.id   AF-A0A0G0MQ74-F1
#
_cell.length_a   1.000
_cell.length_b   1.000
_cell.length_c   1.000
_cell.angle_alpha   90.00
_cell.angle_beta   90.00
_cell.angle_gamma   90.00
#
_symmetry.space_group_name_H-M   'P 1'
#
loop_
_entity.id
_entity.type
_entity.pdbx_description
1 polymer ?
#
loop_
_entity_poly.entity_id
_entity_poly.type
_entity_poly.pdbx_seq_one_letter_code
_entity_poly.pdbx_strand_id
1 'polypeptide(L)'
;MPELQGCQINCSPKLENSGNLKNRRYRPETLKAINAMQNSWFKFVVTSEGDVTEIEEIVKECNLNPKKILIMPEGTTLNATTAHLKLVEEVVRRKAWSVTKRNQLVWFGDKRRT
;
A
#
# COMPACT_ATOMS: atom_id res chain seq x y z
N MET A 1 -17.68 13.25 3.33
CA MET A 1 -18.33 12.74 2.11
C MET A 1 -19.48 11.86 2.53
N PRO A 2 -20.67 12.44 2.78
CA PRO A 2 -21.87 11.71 3.19
C PRO A 2 -22.26 10.60 2.21
N GLU A 3 -21.97 10.78 0.92
CA GLU A 3 -22.30 9.84 -0.16
C GLU A 3 -21.52 8.52 -0.06
N LEU A 4 -20.40 8.53 0.66
CA LEU A 4 -19.54 7.35 0.88
C LEU A 4 -19.71 6.79 2.30
N GLN A 5 -20.73 7.23 3.04
CA GLN A 5 -20.99 6.74 4.39
C GLN A 5 -21.33 5.24 4.33
N GLY A 6 -20.60 4.44 5.11
CA GLY A 6 -20.73 2.97 5.13
C GLY A 6 -19.88 2.24 4.07
N CYS A 7 -19.30 2.92 3.09
CA CYS A 7 -18.40 2.29 2.12
C CYS A 7 -17.03 1.98 2.74
N GLN A 8 -16.40 0.90 2.29
CA GLN A 8 -14.97 0.65 2.50
C GLN A 8 -14.18 1.20 1.30
N ILE A 9 -13.25 2.12 1.56
CA ILE A 9 -12.34 2.63 0.54
C ILE A 9 -10.99 1.93 0.64
N ASN A 10 -10.51 1.37 -0.47
CA ASN A 10 -9.15 0.82 -0.58
C ASN A 10 -8.37 1.69 -1.55
N CYS A 11 -7.52 2.56 -1.03
CA CYS A 11 -6.64 3.41 -1.81
C CYS A 11 -5.29 2.71 -1.98
N SER A 12 -4.76 2.68 -3.19
CA SER A 12 -3.39 2.21 -3.45
C SER A 12 -2.55 3.34 -4.05
N PRO A 13 -2.01 4.25 -3.20
CA PRO A 13 -1.12 5.30 -3.67
C PRO A 13 0.09 4.69 -4.37
N LYS A 14 0.50 5.31 -5.47
CA LYS A 14 1.62 4.82 -6.27
C LYS A 14 2.93 5.45 -5.76
N LEU A 15 3.93 4.60 -5.53
CA LEU A 15 5.29 4.97 -5.15
C LEU A 15 6.17 5.18 -6.40
N GLU A 16 7.40 5.63 -6.20
CA GLU A 16 8.36 5.87 -7.28
C GLU A 16 8.64 4.61 -8.09
N ASN A 17 8.71 3.44 -7.43
CA ASN A 17 8.90 2.13 -8.07
C ASN A 17 7.86 1.80 -9.17
N SER A 18 6.73 2.49 -9.21
CA SER A 18 5.71 2.32 -10.24
C SER A 18 6.06 2.95 -11.59
N GLY A 19 7.14 3.74 -11.65
CA GLY A 19 7.56 4.49 -12.85
C GLY A 19 6.69 5.71 -13.16
N ASN A 20 5.72 6.05 -12.32
CA ASN A 20 4.86 7.21 -12.53
C ASN A 20 5.51 8.49 -12.01
N LEU A 21 5.38 9.59 -12.76
CA LEU A 21 5.84 10.91 -12.34
C LEU A 21 5.15 11.37 -11.04
N LYS A 22 5.92 12.00 -10.11
CA LYS A 22 5.44 12.41 -8.78
C LYS A 22 4.13 13.21 -8.84
N ASN A 23 4.03 14.19 -9.73
CA ASN A 23 2.83 15.02 -9.91
C ASN A 23 1.57 14.26 -10.39
N ARG A 24 1.74 13.06 -10.95
CA ARG A 24 0.64 12.17 -11.35
C ARG A 24 0.26 11.17 -10.27
N ARG A 25 1.22 10.70 -9.47
CA ARG A 25 1.00 9.66 -8.44
C ARG A 25 0.73 10.18 -7.04
N TYR A 26 1.18 11.40 -6.72
CA TYR A 26 1.09 11.95 -5.37
C TYR A 26 0.07 13.08 -5.28
N ARG A 27 -0.97 12.86 -4.48
CA ARG A 27 -2.10 13.79 -4.26
C ARG A 27 -2.37 13.93 -2.75
N PRO A 28 -1.59 14.75 -2.03
CA PRO A 28 -1.64 14.79 -0.56
C PRO A 28 -3.03 15.12 -0.01
N GLU A 29 -3.74 16.07 -0.62
CA GLU A 29 -5.09 16.45 -0.19
C GLU A 29 -6.10 15.31 -0.33
N THR A 30 -5.99 14.50 -1.38
CA THR A 30 -6.82 13.30 -1.56
C THR A 30 -6.50 12.25 -0.49
N LEU A 31 -5.21 12.05 -0.17
CA LEU A 31 -4.81 11.10 0.87
C LEU A 31 -5.33 11.53 2.25
N LYS A 32 -5.24 12.82 2.59
CA LYS A 32 -5.80 13.38 3.83
C LYS A 32 -7.32 13.18 3.90
N ALA A 33 -8.04 13.45 2.81
CA ALA A 33 -9.49 13.26 2.75
C ALA A 33 -9.90 11.79 2.93
N ILE A 34 -9.19 10.85 2.29
CA ILE A 34 -9.43 9.41 2.46
C ILE A 34 -9.09 8.95 3.89
N ASN A 35 -8.04 9.53 4.50
CA ASN A 35 -7.62 9.19 5.86
C ASN A 35 -8.68 9.57 6.90
N ALA A 36 -9.40 10.67 6.67
CA ALA A 36 -10.50 11.13 7.52
C ALA A 36 -11.76 10.24 7.45
N MET A 37 -11.89 9.38 6.43
CA MET A 37 -13.02 8.44 6.34
C MET A 37 -12.92 7.36 7.41
N GLN A 38 -14.04 6.87 7.92
CA GLN A 38 -14.04 5.81 8.94
C GLN A 38 -13.39 4.51 8.41
N ASN A 39 -13.85 4.04 7.25
CA ASN A 39 -13.45 2.77 6.66
C ASN A 39 -12.53 3.01 5.46
N SER A 40 -11.23 3.12 5.71
CA SER A 40 -10.25 3.28 4.65
C SER A 40 -8.96 2.50 4.90
N TRP A 41 -8.38 1.97 3.82
CA TRP A 41 -7.06 1.35 3.79
C TRP A 41 -6.17 2.05 2.77
N PHE A 42 -4.89 2.21 3.09
CA PHE A 42 -3.83 2.62 2.18
C PHE A 42 -2.91 1.43 1.91
N LYS A 43 -3.05 0.81 0.74
CA LYS A 43 -2.25 -0.35 0.34
C LYS A 43 -1.12 0.08 -0.59
N PHE A 44 0.11 0.04 -0.09
CA PHE A 44 1.32 0.35 -0.85
C PHE A 44 1.95 -0.91 -1.41
N VAL A 45 2.42 -0.82 -2.67
CA VAL A 45 3.12 -1.91 -3.35
C VAL A 45 4.62 -1.64 -3.26
N VAL A 46 5.37 -2.58 -2.68
CA VAL A 46 6.79 -2.41 -2.37
C VAL A 46 7.66 -3.48 -3.03
N THR A 47 8.87 -3.08 -3.38
CA THR A 47 9.92 -3.89 -4.00
C THR A 47 11.23 -3.82 -3.21
N SER A 48 11.43 -2.76 -2.42
CA SER A 48 12.67 -2.49 -1.70
C SER A 48 12.44 -1.72 -0.38
N GLU A 49 13.48 -1.59 0.43
CA GLU A 49 13.44 -0.73 1.63
C GLU A 49 13.26 0.76 1.30
N GLY A 50 13.75 1.23 0.15
CA GLY A 50 13.56 2.63 -0.29
C GLY A 50 12.09 2.99 -0.47
N ASP A 51 11.27 2.03 -0.89
CA ASP A 51 9.81 2.21 -0.95
C ASP A 51 9.21 2.43 0.44
N VAL A 52 9.77 1.79 1.48
CA VAL A 52 9.32 1.97 2.86
C VAL A 52 9.65 3.37 3.36
N THR A 53 10.84 3.90 3.06
CA THR A 53 11.22 5.28 3.37
C THR A 53 10.27 6.28 2.72
N GLU A 54 9.92 6.10 1.45
CA GLU A 54 8.95 6.96 0.78
C GLU A 54 7.56 6.89 1.43
N ILE A 55 7.11 5.71 1.86
CA ILE A 55 5.83 5.59 2.60
C ILE A 55 5.89 6.37 3.92
N GLU A 56 7.01 6.37 4.64
CA GLU A 56 7.15 7.14 5.87
C GLU A 56 7.00 8.65 5.63
N GLU A 57 7.60 9.17 4.56
CA GLU A 57 7.43 10.56 4.14
C GLU A 57 5.97 10.88 3.87
N ILE A 58 5.28 10.04 3.09
CA ILE A 58 3.85 10.20 2.79
C ILE A 58 2.99 10.13 4.07
N VAL A 59 3.26 9.17 4.96
CA VAL A 59 2.54 9.02 6.23
C VAL A 59 2.72 10.27 7.10
N LYS A 60 3.94 10.81 7.17
CA LYS A 60 4.25 12.03 7.92
C LYS A 60 3.59 13.26 7.30
N GLU A 61 3.76 13.48 5.99
CA GLU A 61 3.23 14.66 5.29
C GLU A 61 1.70 14.71 5.26
N CYS A 62 1.05 13.55 5.13
CA CYS A 62 -0.41 13.45 5.04
C CYS A 62 -1.07 13.09 6.38
N ASN A 63 -0.29 12.93 7.46
CA ASN A 63 -0.74 12.48 8.78
C ASN A 63 -1.62 11.21 8.70
N LEU A 64 -1.18 10.23 7.90
CA LEU A 64 -1.94 9.00 7.70
C LEU A 64 -1.95 8.16 8.98
N ASN A 65 -3.11 7.61 9.34
CA ASN A 65 -3.19 6.71 10.48
C ASN A 65 -2.37 5.43 10.18
N PRO A 66 -1.32 5.11 10.97
CA PRO A 66 -0.49 3.93 10.74
C PRO A 66 -1.30 2.62 10.70
N LYS A 67 -2.37 2.54 11.48
CA LYS A 67 -3.26 1.37 11.54
C LYS A 67 -4.07 1.15 10.27
N LYS A 68 -4.06 2.10 9.33
CA LYS A 68 -4.70 2.00 8.01
C LYS A 68 -3.72 1.64 6.89
N ILE A 69 -2.45 1.38 7.21
CA ILE A 69 -1.41 1.10 6.22
C ILE A 69 -1.28 -0.40 6.01
N LEU A 70 -1.39 -0.82 4.75
CA LEU A 70 -1.15 -2.17 4.28
C LEU A 70 0.06 -2.18 3.35
N ILE A 71 1.02 -3.06 3.63
CA ILE A 71 2.18 -3.30 2.78
C ILE A 71 1.94 -4.55 1.96
N MET A 72 2.04 -4.43 0.64
CA MET A 72 1.90 -5.55 -0.30
C MET A 72 3.19 -5.69 -1.11
N PRO A 73 3.95 -6.79 -0.96
CA PRO A 73 5.09 -7.06 -1.82
C PRO A 73 4.67 -7.20 -3.29
N GLU A 74 5.43 -6.61 -4.20
CA GLU A 74 5.24 -6.74 -5.65
C GLU A 74 5.53 -8.18 -6.12
N GLY A 75 4.84 -8.63 -7.18
CA GLY A 75 5.19 -9.85 -7.89
C GLY A 75 4.00 -10.57 -8.53
N THR A 76 4.33 -11.40 -9.52
CA THR A 76 3.41 -12.34 -10.19
C THR A 76 3.73 -13.80 -9.87
N THR A 77 4.72 -14.07 -9.02
CA THR A 77 5.06 -15.41 -8.52
C THR A 77 5.23 -15.39 -7.01
N LEU A 78 4.98 -16.53 -6.35
CA LEU A 78 5.18 -16.65 -4.91
C LEU A 78 6.64 -16.38 -4.51
N ASN A 79 7.60 -16.81 -5.33
CA ASN A 79 9.02 -16.55 -5.10
C ASN A 79 9.34 -15.05 -5.14
N ALA A 80 8.85 -14.32 -6.16
CA ALA A 80 9.08 -12.88 -6.27
C ALA A 80 8.47 -12.12 -5.07
N THR A 81 7.20 -12.38 -4.76
CA THR A 81 6.53 -11.73 -3.62
C THR A 81 7.19 -12.05 -2.28
N THR A 82 7.69 -13.27 -2.10
CA THR A 82 8.42 -13.68 -0.89
C THR A 82 9.78 -12.99 -0.80
N ALA A 83 10.49 -12.86 -1.92
CA ALA A 83 11.77 -12.15 -1.96
C ALA A 83 11.60 -10.67 -1.57
N HIS A 84 10.63 -9.97 -2.18
CA HIS A 84 10.34 -8.58 -1.81
C HIS A 84 9.85 -8.43 -0.36
N LEU A 85 9.04 -9.38 0.15
CA LEU A 85 8.62 -9.35 1.54
C LEU A 85 9.81 -9.42 2.51
N LYS A 86 10.77 -10.30 2.24
CA LYS A 86 11.97 -10.44 3.08
C LYS A 86 12.79 -9.15 3.17
N LEU A 87 12.80 -8.34 2.11
CA LEU A 87 13.51 -7.06 2.10
C LEU A 87 12.86 -6.02 3.01
N VAL A 88 11.55 -6.09 3.24
CA VAL A 88 10.82 -5.05 3.98
C VAL A 88 10.30 -5.50 5.33
N GLU A 89 10.24 -6.80 5.61
CA GLU A 89 9.56 -7.35 6.79
C GLU A 89 10.12 -6.84 8.12
N GLU A 90 11.43 -6.63 8.21
CA GLU A 90 12.06 -6.14 9.44
C GLU A 90 11.68 -4.68 9.69
N VAL A 91 11.77 -3.84 8.66
CA VAL A 91 11.43 -2.42 8.74
C VAL A 91 9.95 -2.24 9.02
N VAL A 92 9.08 -3.04 8.39
CA VAL A 92 7.61 -2.99 8.59
C VAL A 92 7.20 -3.51 9.96
N ARG A 93 7.84 -4.57 10.50
CA ARG A 93 7.52 -5.11 11.84
C ARG A 93 7.73 -4.09 12.97
N ARG A 94 8.64 -3.15 12.79
CA ARG A 94 8.89 -2.06 13.74
C ARG A 94 7.82 -0.97 13.71
N LYS A 95 6.82 -1.08 12.83
CA LYS A 95 5.77 -0.07 12.59
C LYS A 95 4.40 -0.66 12.94
N ALA A 96 3.43 0.21 13.21
CA ALA A 96 2.03 -0.18 13.40
C ALA A 96 1.30 -0.47 12.07
N TRP A 97 2.02 -0.98 11.07
CA TRP A 97 1.51 -1.29 9.73
C TRP A 97 1.24 -2.79 9.60
N SER A 98 0.36 -3.18 8.68
CA SER A 98 0.05 -4.59 8.40
C SER A 98 0.63 -5.03 7.05
N VAL A 99 0.98 -6.30 6.93
CA VAL A 99 1.38 -6.90 5.64
C VAL A 99 0.21 -7.67 5.03
N THR A 100 0.00 -7.51 3.73
CA THR A 100 -1.00 -8.25 2.95
C THR A 100 -0.36 -8.93 1.74
N LYS A 101 -1.00 -9.99 1.24
CA LYS A 101 -0.54 -10.78 0.09
C LYS A 101 -1.51 -10.62 -1.07
N ARG A 102 -1.03 -10.87 -2.30
CA ARG A 102 -1.91 -11.03 -3.46
C ARG A 102 -2.58 -12.40 -3.39
N ASN A 103 -3.70 -12.53 -2.68
CA ASN A 103 -4.35 -13.83 -2.45
C ASN A 103 -4.70 -14.60 -3.72
N GLN A 104 -5.10 -13.90 -4.79
CA GLN A 104 -5.30 -14.52 -6.11
C GLN A 104 -4.08 -15.30 -6.58
N LEU A 105 -2.87 -14.74 -6.39
CA LEU A 105 -1.63 -15.41 -6.74
C LEU A 105 -1.41 -16.67 -5.90
N VAL A 106 -1.77 -16.62 -4.62
CA VAL A 106 -1.66 -17.75 -3.69
C VAL A 106 -2.63 -18.88 -4.06
N TRP A 107 -3.87 -18.53 -4.43
CA TRP A 107 -4.92 -19.52 -4.67
C TRP A 107 -4.97 -20.04 -6.10
N PHE A 108 -4.68 -19.18 -7.08
CA PHE A 108 -4.93 -19.45 -8.49
C PHE A 108 -3.73 -19.16 -9.41
N GLY A 109 -2.58 -18.76 -8.87
CA GLY A 109 -1.44 -18.29 -9.65
C GLY A 109 -1.70 -16.94 -10.34
N ASP A 110 -0.91 -16.60 -11.36
CA ASP A 110 -1.11 -15.34 -12.14
C ASP A 110 -2.22 -15.45 -13.21
N LYS A 111 -3.17 -16.36 -13.00
CA LYS A 111 -4.32 -16.51 -13.89
C LYS A 111 -5.24 -15.31 -13.73
N ARG A 112 -5.60 -14.67 -14.86
CA ARG A 112 -6.56 -13.56 -14.87
C ARG A 112 -7.99 -14.08 -14.79
N ARG A 113 -8.90 -13.28 -14.20
CA ARG A 113 -10.36 -13.56 -14.11
C ARG A 113 -10.68 -14.87 -13.37
N THR A 114 -10.26 -14.96 -12.11
CA THR A 114 -10.42 -16.12 -11.21
C THR A 114 -11.37 -15.80 -10.08
#